data_AF-A0A2E6BWA0-F1
#
_entry.id   AF-A0A2E6BWA0-F1
#
_cell.length_a   1.000
_cell.length_b   1.000
_cell.length_c   1.000
_cell.angle_alpha   90.00
_cell.angle_beta   90.00
_cell.angle_gamma   90.00
#
_symmetry.space_group_name_H-M   'P 1'
#
loop_
_entity.id
_entity.type
_entity.pdbx_description
1 polymer ?
#
loop_
_entity_poly.entity_id
_entity_poly.type
_entity_poly.pdbx_seq_one_letter_code
_entity_poly.pdbx_strand_id
1 'polypeptide(L)' 'MNEIKVIQSDSGKEIIVRVVHSRFNQDAWIGLFKAGSGDHEHGDRWKWMRDVDVSHITFPAQGAGEWSVRLFKDGGYNR' A
#
# COMPACT_ATOMS: atom_id res chain seq x y z
N MET A 1 5.41 -8.68 13.19
CA MET A 1 4.32 -8.78 12.18
C MET A 1 4.38 -7.51 11.35
N ASN A 2 4.04 -7.54 10.07
CA ASN A 2 3.90 -6.29 9.32
C ASN A 2 2.56 -5.65 9.71
N GLU A 3 2.54 -4.36 9.97
CA GLU A 3 1.36 -3.62 10.40
C GLU A 3 1.21 -2.34 9.56
N ILE A 4 0.06 -2.23 8.91
CA ILE A 4 -0.35 -1.07 8.13
C ILE A 4 -1.61 -0.51 8.78
N LYS A 5 -1.64 0.80 9.01
CA LYS A 5 -2.83 1.52 9.46
C LYS A 5 -3.33 2.41 8.35
N VAL A 6 -4.63 2.37 8.12
CA VAL A 6 -5.32 3.31 7.24
C VAL A 6 -5.65 4.56 8.05
N ILE A 7 -5.24 5.72 7.55
CA ILE A 7 -5.51 7.03 8.14
C ILE A 7 -6.75 7.65 7.48
N GLN A 8 -6.85 7.53 6.15
CA GLN A 8 -8.00 8.00 5.37
C GLN A 8 -8.31 7.04 4.23
N SER A 9 -9.59 6.77 4.00
CA SER A 9 -10.08 5.95 2.88
C SER A 9 -11.46 6.39 2.38
N ASP A 10 -11.77 7.68 2.50
CA ASP A 10 -13.03 8.23 2.01
C ASP A 10 -13.13 8.09 0.49
N SER A 11 -14.29 7.65 0.00
CA SER A 11 -14.56 7.54 -1.43
C SER A 11 -14.36 8.88 -2.13
N GLY A 12 -13.62 8.88 -3.25
CA GLY A 12 -13.31 10.08 -4.02
C GLY A 12 -12.20 10.96 -3.44
N LYS A 13 -11.60 10.57 -2.31
CA LYS A 13 -10.38 11.19 -1.77
C LYS A 13 -9.20 10.25 -1.88
N GLU A 14 -8.01 10.82 -1.73
CA GLU A 14 -6.77 10.05 -1.61
C GLU A 14 -6.82 9.09 -0.43
N ILE A 15 -6.21 7.93 -0.61
CA ILE A 15 -6.06 6.93 0.45
C ILE A 15 -4.72 7.17 1.12
N ILE A 16 -4.75 7.44 2.43
CA ILE A 16 -3.56 7.74 3.22
C ILE A 16 -3.35 6.59 4.20
N VAL A 17 -2.16 6.03 4.21
CA VAL A 17 -1.78 4.95 5.12
C VAL A 17 -0.44 5.21 5.80
N ARG A 18 -0.23 4.50 6.89
CA ARG A 18 1.02 4.45 7.63
C ARG A 18 1.46 3.01 7.83
N VAL A 19 2.73 2.74 7.54
CA VAL A 19 3.39 1.50 7.98
C VAL A 19 3.85 1.71 9.43
N VAL A 20 3.25 0.98 10.36
CA VAL A 20 3.58 1.08 11.79
C VAL A 20 4.76 0.17 12.13
N HIS A 21 4.72 -1.05 11.59
CA HIS A 21 5.79 -2.04 11.75
C HIS A 21 6.04 -2.71 10.41
N SER A 22 7.30 -2.78 9.99
CA SER A 22 7.73 -3.58 8.85
C SER A 22 8.89 -4.46 9.28
N ARG A 23 8.80 -5.76 8.98
CA ARG A 23 9.92 -6.69 9.06
C ARG A 23 10.84 -6.58 7.84
N PHE A 24 10.40 -5.86 6.82
CA PHE A 24 11.15 -5.66 5.58
C PHE A 24 11.99 -4.39 5.66
N ASN A 25 13.09 -4.41 4.90
CA ASN A 25 13.96 -3.25 4.71
C ASN A 25 13.29 -2.18 3.83
N GLN A 26 13.99 -1.07 3.61
CA GLN A 26 13.47 0.04 2.81
C GLN A 26 13.29 -0.30 1.32
N ASP A 27 13.84 -1.42 0.86
CA ASP A 27 13.64 -1.93 -0.49
C ASP A 27 12.28 -2.63 -0.66
N ALA A 28 11.50 -2.82 0.40
CA ALA A 28 10.12 -3.24 0.27
C ALA A 28 9.27 -2.22 -0.48
N TRP A 29 8.16 -2.70 -1.02
CA TRP A 29 7.19 -1.86 -1.71
C TRP A 29 5.78 -2.12 -1.19
N ILE A 30 4.97 -1.06 -1.25
CA ILE A 30 3.59 -1.06 -0.81
C ILE A 30 2.69 -0.75 -2.00
N GLY A 31 1.60 -1.50 -2.11
CA GLY A 31 0.65 -1.34 -3.21
C GLY A 31 -0.79 -1.25 -2.72
N LEU A 32 -1.60 -0.60 -3.54
CA LEU A 32 -3.05 -0.48 -3.35
C LEU A 32 -3.76 -1.28 -4.45
N PHE A 33 -4.63 -2.18 -4.00
CA PHE A 33 -5.29 -3.19 -4.81
C PHE A 33 -6.79 -3.12 -4.62
N LYS A 34 -7.55 -3.46 -5.66
CA LYS A 34 -8.99 -3.68 -5.47
C LYS A 34 -9.19 -4.98 -4.69
N ALA A 35 -10.19 -5.05 -3.84
CA ALA A 35 -10.50 -6.30 -3.15
C ALA A 35 -10.76 -7.42 -4.16
N GLY A 36 -10.19 -8.60 -3.90
CA GLY A 36 -10.25 -9.75 -4.80
C GLY A 36 -9.22 -9.73 -5.96
N SER A 37 -8.51 -8.62 -6.20
CA SER A 37 -7.48 -8.60 -7.24
C SER A 37 -6.21 -9.34 -6.83
N GLY A 38 -5.53 -9.91 -7.81
CA GLY A 38 -4.23 -10.55 -7.66
C GLY A 38 -3.11 -9.55 -7.33
N ASP A 39 -1.96 -10.07 -6.89
CA ASP A 39 -0.83 -9.26 -6.47
C ASP A 39 -0.11 -8.54 -7.62
N HIS A 40 -0.39 -8.90 -8.86
CA HIS A 40 0.12 -8.24 -10.06
C HIS A 40 -0.79 -7.08 -10.53
N GLU A 41 -1.99 -6.93 -9.95
CA GLU A 41 -3.01 -5.97 -10.40
C GLU A 41 -2.94 -4.63 -9.66
N HIS A 42 -1.74 -4.19 -9.26
CA HIS A 42 -1.53 -2.87 -8.65
C HIS A 42 -1.55 -1.73 -9.68
N GLY A 43 -1.25 -2.01 -10.96
CA GLY A 43 -1.03 -0.95 -11.96
C GLY A 43 0.05 0.01 -11.47
N ASP A 44 -0.19 1.32 -11.57
CA ASP A 44 0.71 2.36 -11.06
C ASP A 44 0.47 2.74 -9.58
N ARG A 45 -0.43 2.03 -8.89
CA ARG A 45 -0.79 2.32 -7.48
C ARG A 45 0.14 1.59 -6.51
N TRP A 46 1.44 1.77 -6.67
CA TRP A 46 2.46 1.21 -5.78
C TRP A 46 3.60 2.20 -5.58
N LYS A 47 4.32 2.05 -4.47
CA LYS A 47 5.47 2.89 -4.12
C LYS A 47 6.54 2.07 -3.40
N TRP A 48 7.81 2.36 -3.68
CA TRP A 48 8.90 1.85 -2.86
C TRP A 48 8.91 2.53 -1.50
N MET A 49 9.20 1.78 -0.43
CA MET A 49 9.29 2.33 0.92
C MET A 49 10.45 3.33 1.06
N ARG A 50 11.56 3.12 0.34
CA ARG A 50 12.71 4.05 0.31
C ARG A 50 12.42 5.40 -0.34
N ASP A 51 11.37 5.49 -1.15
CA ASP A 51 11.03 6.70 -1.91
C ASP A 51 9.91 7.53 -1.26
N VAL A 52 9.36 7.07 -0.13
CA VAL A 52 8.21 7.70 0.53
C VAL A 52 8.41 7.81 2.03
N ASP A 53 7.68 8.76 2.64
CA ASP A 53 7.50 8.74 4.09
C ASP A 53 6.55 7.59 4.47
N VAL A 54 7.12 6.55 5.07
CA VAL A 54 6.37 5.37 5.52
C VAL A 54 5.34 5.68 6.61
N SER A 55 5.45 6.85 7.27
CA SER A 55 4.47 7.34 8.23
C SER A 55 3.26 8.02 7.58
N HIS A 56 3.37 8.41 6.31
CA HIS A 56 2.35 9.13 5.56
C HIS A 56 2.43 8.81 4.05
N ILE A 57 1.94 7.64 3.67
CA ILE A 57 1.94 7.18 2.28
C ILE A 57 0.59 7.52 1.64
N THR A 58 0.64 8.32 0.58
CA THR A 58 -0.56 8.74 -0.18
C THR A 58 -0.72 7.93 -1.45
N PHE A 59 -1.90 7.37 -1.66
CA PHE A 59 -2.34 6.75 -2.91
C PHE A 59 -3.41 7.62 -3.59
N PRO A 60 -3.51 7.57 -4.94
CA PRO A 60 -4.48 8.35 -5.68
C PRO A 60 -5.91 8.10 -5.21
N ALA A 61 -6.77 9.09 -5.40
CA ALA A 61 -8.18 8.97 -5.09
C ALA A 61 -8.80 7.78 -5.81
N GLN A 62 -9.59 6.98 -5.07
CA GLN A 62 -10.27 5.82 -5.60
C GLN A 62 -11.79 6.01 -5.53
N GLY A 63 -12.48 5.40 -6.49
CA GLY A 63 -13.94 5.27 -6.43
C GLY A 63 -14.39 4.38 -5.28
N ALA A 64 -15.68 4.45 -4.99
CA ALA A 64 -16.32 3.59 -4.00
C ALA A 64 -16.05 2.11 -4.27
N GLY A 65 -15.74 1.36 -3.21
CA GLY A 65 -15.46 -0.06 -3.28
C GLY A 65 -14.51 -0.49 -2.18
N GLU A 66 -14.27 -1.79 -2.12
CA GLU A 66 -13.28 -2.36 -1.20
C GLU A 66 -11.89 -2.35 -1.84
N TRP A 67 -10.92 -1.87 -1.06
CA TRP A 67 -9.53 -1.80 -1.44
C TRP A 67 -8.66 -2.46 -0.38
N SER A 68 -7.53 -3.01 -0.80
CA SER A 68 -6.56 -3.67 0.05
C SER A 68 -5.22 -3.01 -0.12
N VAL A 69 -4.60 -2.61 0.99
CA VAL A 69 -3.21 -2.15 1.02
C VAL A 69 -2.34 -3.33 1.43
N ARG A 70 -1.30 -3.59 0.64
CA ARG A 70 -0.47 -4.79 0.78
C ARG A 70 1.00 -4.38 0.75
N LEU A 71 1.80 -5.04 1.58
CA LEU A 71 3.24 -4.82 1.68
C LEU A 71 3.98 -6.05 1.17
N PHE A 72 5.02 -5.83 0.38
CA PHE A 72 5.79 -6.87 -0.27
C PHE A 72 7.28 -6.62 -0.09
N LYS A 73 8.04 -7.71 0.03
CA LYS A 73 9.50 -7.66 -0.01
C LYS A 73 10.00 -7.36 -1.42
N ASP A 74 11.17 -6.74 -1.55
CA ASP A 74 11.87 -6.63 -2.84
C ASP A 74 12.07 -8.01 -3.50
N GLY A 75 11.99 -8.04 -4.83
CA GLY A 75 12.23 -9.23 -5.64
C GLY A 75 11.08 -10.25 -5.69
N GLY A 76 9.85 -9.92 -5.25
CA GLY A 76 8.68 -10.76 -5.49
C GLY A 76 7.41 -10.38 -4.73
N TYR A 77 6.42 -11.27 -4.76
CA TYR A 77 5.12 -11.11 -4.09
C TYR A 77 5.04 -11.84 -2.74
N ASN A 78 6.18 -12.18 -2.15
CA ASN A 78 6.22 -12.84 -0.84
C ASN A 78 5.87 -11.82 0.25
N ARG A 79 4.76 -12.09 0.93
CA ARG A 79 4.14 -11.26 1.99
C ARG A 79 4.61 -11.64 3.39
#